data_AF-A0A3L8DKS0-F1
#
_entry.id   AF-A0A3L8DKS0-F1
#
_cell.length_a   1.000
_cell.length_b   1.000
_cell.length_c   1.000
_cell.angle_alpha   90.00
_cell.angle_beta   90.00
_cell.angle_gamma   90.00
#
_symmetry.space_group_name_H-M   'P 1'
#
loop_
_entity.id
_entity.type
_entity.pdbx_description
1 polymer ?
#
loop_
_entity_poly.entity_id
_entity_poly.type
_entity_poly.pdbx_seq_one_letter_code
_entity_poly.pdbx_strand_id
1 'polypeptide(L)'
;MEIDKLNVRTIEEIVRQVQRELCLIKLCWPYVPMTDDSYTRLLPDTYRCVNDKERLLLWHTENFRRQFHAKSMDRRPLLLACENECGIQKMVSTSIRRTTLPCPAMCTWRGCVKFLSDHIEYQSPDKMEITMVSKVVSVLLQDKFFF
;
A
#
# COMPACT_ATOMS: atom_id res chain seq x y z
N MET A 1 -9.58 16.08 30.12
CA MET A 1 -9.27 14.75 29.54
C MET A 1 -10.40 14.24 28.64
N GLU A 2 -11.09 15.14 27.93
CA GLU A 2 -12.34 14.85 27.20
C GLU A 2 -12.28 15.30 25.73
N ILE A 3 -11.32 16.18 25.40
CA ILE A 3 -11.13 16.77 24.07
C ILE A 3 -10.49 15.76 23.09
N ASP A 4 -9.61 14.88 23.56
CA ASP A 4 -8.97 13.85 22.71
C ASP A 4 -9.94 12.75 22.25
N LYS A 5 -10.93 12.39 23.08
CA LYS A 5 -11.89 11.33 22.73
C LYS A 5 -12.86 11.77 21.62
N LEU A 6 -13.15 13.07 21.52
CA LEU A 6 -14.03 13.61 20.48
C LEU A 6 -13.32 13.61 19.12
N ASN A 7 -12.01 13.87 19.09
CA ASN A 7 -11.22 13.92 17.84
C ASN A 7 -10.94 12.52 17.27
N VAL A 8 -10.71 11.51 18.14
CA VAL A 8 -10.51 10.11 17.73
C VAL A 8 -11.77 9.53 17.07
N ARG A 9 -12.97 9.81 17.60
CA ARG A 9 -14.24 9.36 17.01
C ARG A 9 -14.41 9.88 15.58
N THR A 10 -14.04 11.14 15.33
CA THR A 10 -14.11 11.75 14.00
C THR A 10 -13.14 11.08 13.01
N ILE A 11 -11.93 10.74 13.46
CA ILE A 11 -10.94 10.03 12.63
C ILE A 11 -11.41 8.60 12.31
N GLU A 12 -11.97 7.88 13.28
CA GLU A 12 -12.53 6.53 13.05
C GLU A 12 -13.69 6.55 12.05
N GLU A 13 -14.55 7.57 12.12
CA GLU A 13 -15.64 7.77 11.17
C GLU A 13 -15.11 8.06 9.76
N ILE A 14 -14.10 8.93 9.64
CA ILE A 14 -13.43 9.24 8.37
C ILE A 14 -12.75 8.00 7.79
N VAL A 15 -12.02 7.24 8.61
CA VAL A 15 -11.39 5.99 8.18
C VAL A 15 -12.43 4.97 7.74
N ARG A 16 -13.57 4.85 8.44
CA ARG A 16 -14.69 3.99 7.99
C ARG A 16 -15.28 4.46 6.67
N GLN A 17 -15.43 5.77 6.47
CA GLN A 17 -15.96 6.33 5.24
C GLN A 17 -15.00 6.10 4.06
N VAL A 18 -13.72 6.43 4.24
CA VAL A 18 -12.67 6.18 3.25
C VAL A 18 -12.54 4.67 2.97
N GLN A 19 -12.62 3.82 3.99
CA GLN A 19 -12.59 2.37 3.80
C GLN A 19 -13.81 1.87 3.03
N ARG A 20 -15.00 2.47 3.23
CA ARG A 20 -16.19 2.16 2.42
C ARG A 20 -15.98 2.61 0.98
N GLU A 21 -15.52 3.83 0.76
CA GLU A 21 -15.31 4.42 -0.57
C GLU A 21 -14.23 3.69 -1.38
N LEU A 22 -13.06 3.44 -0.79
CA LEU A 22 -11.93 2.72 -1.42
C LEU A 22 -12.27 1.27 -1.78
N CYS A 23 -13.32 0.71 -1.19
CA CYS A 23 -13.75 -0.66 -1.48
C CYS A 23 -14.89 -0.73 -2.48
N LEU A 24 -15.44 0.40 -2.94
CA LEU A 24 -16.45 0.37 -3.99
C LEU A 24 -15.78 0.22 -5.36
N ILE A 25 -16.16 -0.84 -6.07
CA ILE A 25 -15.74 -1.04 -7.46
C ILE A 25 -16.72 -0.27 -8.34
N LYS A 26 -16.20 0.64 -9.17
CA LYS A 26 -17.02 1.42 -10.11
C LYS A 26 -17.43 0.49 -11.25
N LEU A 27 -18.73 0.38 -11.47
CA LEU A 27 -19.31 -0.44 -12.56
C LEU A 27 -19.76 0.41 -13.76
N CYS A 28 -19.47 1.70 -13.70
CA CYS A 28 -19.69 2.65 -14.78
C CYS A 28 -18.34 3.23 -15.19
N TRP A 29 -18.06 3.25 -16.48
CA TRP A 29 -16.84 3.80 -17.06
C TRP A 29 -17.20 4.96 -17.98
N PRO A 30 -17.61 6.12 -17.43
CA PRO A 30 -17.81 7.30 -18.25
C PRO A 30 -16.49 7.64 -18.96
N TYR A 31 -16.59 8.13 -20.19
CA TYR A 31 -15.41 8.66 -20.87
C TYR A 31 -14.92 9.89 -20.13
N VAL A 32 -13.81 9.76 -19.41
CA VAL A 32 -13.11 10.88 -18.78
C VAL A 32 -11.90 11.18 -19.66
N PRO A 33 -11.77 12.40 -20.21
CA PRO A 33 -10.57 12.79 -20.93
C PRO A 33 -9.38 12.72 -19.97
N MET A 34 -8.39 11.90 -20.31
CA MET A 34 -7.16 11.79 -19.53
C MET A 34 -6.45 13.14 -19.42
N THR A 35 -5.82 13.39 -18.27
CA THR A 35 -4.76 14.39 -18.19
C THR A 35 -3.65 13.98 -19.13
N ASP A 36 -3.38 14.86 -20.09
CA ASP A 36 -2.54 14.61 -21.24
C ASP A 36 -1.05 14.74 -20.88
N ASP A 37 -0.57 13.80 -20.08
CA ASP A 37 0.83 13.75 -19.70
C ASP A 37 1.63 13.01 -20.79
N SER A 38 2.79 13.54 -21.18
CA SER A 38 3.62 12.94 -22.25
C SER A 38 3.98 11.47 -21.98
N TYR A 39 4.05 11.09 -20.70
CA TYR A 39 4.28 9.72 -20.24
C TYR A 39 3.08 8.78 -20.47
N THR A 40 1.84 9.23 -20.24
CA THR A 40 0.66 8.36 -20.37
C THR A 40 0.39 8.00 -21.84
N ARG A 41 0.78 8.86 -22.79
CA ARG A 41 0.70 8.57 -24.23
C ARG A 41 1.58 7.41 -24.69
N LEU A 42 2.67 7.13 -23.98
CA LEU A 42 3.59 6.04 -24.30
C LEU A 42 3.10 4.69 -23.77
N LEU A 43 2.10 4.68 -22.89
CA LEU A 43 1.58 3.46 -22.29
C LEU A 43 0.65 2.71 -23.25
N PRO A 44 0.60 1.37 -23.18
CA PRO A 44 -0.28 0.56 -24.03
C PRO A 44 -1.75 0.91 -23.85
N ASP A 45 -2.57 0.71 -24.89
CA ASP A 45 -4.03 0.90 -24.81
C ASP A 45 -4.68 0.04 -23.73
N THR A 46 -4.16 -1.17 -23.50
CA THR A 46 -4.63 -2.05 -22.42
C THR A 46 -4.41 -1.45 -21.03
N TYR A 47 -3.48 -0.50 -20.88
CA TYR A 47 -3.26 0.23 -19.64
C TYR A 47 -4.19 1.44 -19.51
N ARG A 48 -4.53 2.05 -20.64
CA ARG A 48 -5.29 3.32 -20.72
C ARG A 48 -6.79 3.15 -20.87
N CYS A 49 -7.23 1.99 -21.30
CA CYS A 49 -8.64 1.71 -21.56
C CYS A 49 -9.07 0.46 -20.80
N VAL A 50 -10.36 0.40 -20.47
CA VAL A 50 -10.99 -0.79 -19.90
C VAL A 50 -11.69 -1.55 -21.03
N ASN A 51 -11.22 -2.75 -21.31
CA ASN A 51 -11.82 -3.63 -22.32
C ASN A 51 -13.07 -4.34 -21.76
N ASP A 52 -13.96 -4.87 -22.62
CA ASP A 52 -15.20 -5.52 -22.18
C ASP A 52 -14.97 -6.72 -21.27
N LYS A 53 -13.89 -7.47 -21.52
CA LYS A 53 -13.46 -8.56 -20.64
C LYS A 53 -13.08 -8.07 -19.24
N GLU A 54 -12.40 -6.92 -19.16
CA GLU A 54 -12.01 -6.30 -17.88
C GLU A 54 -13.23 -5.72 -17.16
N ARG A 55 -14.20 -5.15 -17.89
CA ARG A 55 -15.48 -4.70 -17.32
C ARG A 55 -16.24 -5.87 -16.70
N LEU A 56 -16.34 -6.99 -17.39
CA LEU A 56 -16.95 -8.23 -16.88
C LEU A 56 -16.21 -8.73 -15.63
N LEU A 57 -14.87 -8.70 -15.65
CA LEU A 57 -14.06 -9.07 -14.50
C LEU A 57 -14.34 -8.17 -13.28
N LEU A 58 -14.42 -6.85 -13.46
CA LEU A 58 -14.76 -5.90 -12.40
C LEU A 58 -16.17 -6.16 -11.82
N TRP A 59 -17.13 -6.52 -12.67
CA TRP A 59 -18.46 -6.98 -12.25
C TRP A 59 -18.41 -8.22 -11.35
N HIS A 60 -17.67 -9.26 -11.74
CA HIS A 60 -17.47 -10.44 -10.91
C HIS A 60 -16.75 -10.12 -9.60
N THR A 61 -15.79 -9.20 -9.66
CA THR A 61 -15.02 -8.75 -8.51
C THR A 61 -15.91 -8.03 -7.49
N GLU A 62 -16.84 -7.19 -7.93
CA GLU A 62 -17.81 -6.51 -7.06
C GLU A 62 -18.78 -7.52 -6.42
N ASN A 63 -19.24 -8.51 -7.19
CA ASN A 63 -20.04 -9.60 -6.65
C ASN A 63 -19.28 -10.38 -5.57
N PHE A 64 -18.01 -10.71 -5.80
CA PHE A 64 -17.17 -11.38 -4.81
C PHE A 64 -16.98 -10.53 -3.55
N ARG A 65 -16.74 -9.22 -3.70
CA ARG A 65 -16.62 -8.31 -2.56
C ARG A 65 -17.86 -8.32 -1.68
N ARG A 66 -19.06 -8.28 -2.27
CA ARG A 66 -20.34 -8.35 -1.55
C ARG A 66 -20.48 -9.66 -0.79
N GLN A 67 -20.15 -10.78 -1.41
CA GLN A 67 -20.18 -12.11 -0.79
C GLN A 67 -19.17 -12.20 0.38
N PHE A 68 -17.95 -11.69 0.19
CA PHE A 68 -16.92 -11.67 1.21
C PHE A 68 -17.34 -10.85 2.43
N HIS A 69 -17.87 -9.64 2.20
CA HIS A 69 -18.36 -8.77 3.26
C HIS A 69 -19.54 -9.41 4.02
N ALA A 70 -20.49 -10.04 3.31
CA ALA A 70 -21.60 -10.74 3.96
C ALA A 70 -21.12 -11.90 4.85
N LYS A 71 -20.06 -12.61 4.45
CA LYS A 71 -19.51 -13.73 5.22
C LYS A 71 -18.59 -13.31 6.36
N SER A 72 -17.92 -12.17 6.23
CA SER A 72 -16.88 -11.69 7.16
C SER A 72 -17.06 -10.20 7.47
N MET A 73 -18.15 -9.85 8.16
CA MET A 73 -18.52 -8.46 8.43
C MET A 73 -17.47 -7.70 9.26
N ASP A 74 -16.77 -8.39 10.17
CA ASP A 74 -15.77 -7.78 11.07
C ASP A 74 -14.36 -7.71 10.47
N ARG A 75 -14.17 -8.25 9.25
CA ARG A 75 -12.85 -8.23 8.60
C ARG A 75 -12.66 -6.97 7.77
N ARG A 76 -11.39 -6.56 7.68
CA ARG A 76 -10.99 -5.49 6.76
C ARG A 76 -11.42 -5.85 5.33
N PRO A 77 -12.07 -4.93 4.61
CA PRO A 77 -12.42 -5.11 3.21
C PRO A 77 -11.20 -5.39 2.33
N LEU A 78 -11.42 -6.13 1.25
CA LEU A 78 -10.36 -6.49 0.30
C LEU A 78 -10.19 -5.38 -0.73
N LEU A 79 -8.94 -4.96 -0.98
CA LEU A 79 -8.59 -4.11 -2.10
C LEU A 79 -8.53 -4.95 -3.38
N LEU A 80 -9.64 -4.95 -4.13
CA LEU A 80 -9.80 -5.78 -5.32
C LEU A 80 -9.69 -5.02 -6.64
N ALA A 81 -9.83 -3.69 -6.61
CA ALA A 81 -9.65 -2.83 -7.78
C ALA A 81 -9.09 -1.48 -7.34
N CYS A 82 -8.19 -0.91 -8.13
CA CYS A 82 -7.56 0.39 -7.86
C CYS A 82 -7.39 1.13 -9.18
N GLU A 83 -7.37 2.47 -9.10
CA GLU A 83 -6.99 3.30 -10.24
C GLU A 83 -5.48 3.23 -10.46
N ASN A 84 -5.06 3.14 -11.72
CA ASN A 84 -3.66 3.27 -12.11
C ASN A 84 -3.27 4.74 -12.34
N GLU A 85 -2.04 5.01 -12.77
CA GLU A 85 -1.51 6.36 -13.05
C GLU A 85 -2.27 7.07 -14.18
N CYS A 86 -3.02 6.31 -14.96
CA CYS A 86 -3.90 6.80 -16.02
C CYS A 86 -5.32 7.14 -15.49
N GLY A 87 -5.60 6.98 -14.19
CA GLY A 87 -6.93 7.16 -13.60
C GLY A 87 -7.93 6.06 -13.97
N ILE A 88 -7.45 4.94 -14.52
CA ILE A 88 -8.28 3.84 -14.98
C ILE A 88 -8.36 2.77 -13.90
N GLN A 89 -9.58 2.41 -13.48
CA GLN A 89 -9.79 1.34 -12.52
C GLN A 89 -9.44 -0.02 -13.13
N LYS A 90 -8.41 -0.66 -12.57
CA LYS A 90 -7.97 -2.00 -12.93
C LYS A 90 -8.19 -2.96 -11.76
N MET A 91 -8.54 -4.20 -12.10
CA MET A 91 -8.67 -5.25 -11.10
C MET A 91 -7.27 -5.56 -10.54
N VAL A 92 -7.15 -5.53 -9.22
CA VAL A 92 -5.94 -5.94 -8.52
C VAL A 92 -6.12 -7.42 -8.24
N SER A 93 -5.31 -8.27 -8.88
CA SER A 93 -5.26 -9.68 -8.52
C SER A 93 -4.72 -9.78 -7.08
N THR A 94 -5.59 -9.85 -6.09
CA THR A 94 -5.18 -10.05 -4.71
C THR A 94 -4.34 -11.32 -4.65
N SER A 95 -3.10 -11.14 -4.23
CA SER A 95 -1.99 -12.10 -4.25
C SER A 95 -1.22 -12.19 -5.59
N ILE A 96 -0.33 -11.21 -5.82
CA ILE A 96 1.09 -11.61 -5.91
C ILE A 96 1.29 -12.48 -4.67
N ARG A 97 1.29 -13.81 -4.82
CA ARG A 97 1.77 -14.67 -3.74
C ARG A 97 3.10 -14.04 -3.35
N ARG A 98 3.22 -13.57 -2.10
CA ARG A 98 4.55 -13.28 -1.56
C ARG A 98 5.36 -14.49 -1.95
N THR A 99 6.43 -14.28 -2.71
CA THR A 99 7.41 -15.30 -3.08
C THR A 99 7.44 -16.26 -1.91
N THR A 100 6.95 -17.49 -2.09
CA THR A 100 6.89 -18.46 -1.00
C THR A 100 8.32 -18.56 -0.55
N LEU A 101 8.67 -17.88 0.54
CA LEU A 101 10.05 -17.82 0.98
C LEU A 101 10.43 -19.28 1.17
N PRO A 102 11.56 -19.74 0.62
CA PRO A 102 12.03 -21.11 0.83
C PRO A 102 12.34 -21.42 2.30
N CYS A 103 11.96 -20.55 3.24
CA CYS A 103 11.96 -20.74 4.67
C CYS A 103 10.51 -20.75 5.22
N PRO A 104 9.91 -21.94 5.41
CA PRO A 104 8.57 -22.08 6.01
C PRO A 104 8.49 -21.51 7.43
N ALA A 105 9.62 -21.47 8.15
CA ALA A 105 9.70 -20.90 9.49
C ALA A 105 9.34 -19.40 9.48
N MET A 106 9.66 -18.65 8.42
CA MET A 106 9.32 -17.23 8.32
C MET A 106 7.86 -16.96 7.95
N CYS A 107 7.07 -18.00 7.67
CA CYS A 107 5.62 -17.83 7.45
C CYS A 107 4.86 -17.67 8.77
N THR A 108 5.45 -18.04 9.90
CA THR A 108 4.84 -17.91 11.23
C THR A 108 5.58 -16.86 12.04
N TRP A 109 4.86 -15.99 12.75
CA TRP A 109 5.47 -14.97 13.60
C TRP A 109 6.50 -15.55 14.59
N ARG A 110 6.24 -16.75 15.15
CA ARG A 110 7.18 -17.45 16.04
C ARG A 110 8.49 -17.82 15.35
N GLY A 111 8.43 -18.31 14.11
CA GLY A 111 9.64 -18.69 13.39
C GLY A 111 10.43 -17.47 12.92
N CYS A 112 9.76 -16.35 12.61
CA CYS A 112 10.45 -15.08 12.41
C CYS A 112 11.20 -14.62 13.66
N VAL A 113 10.55 -14.66 14.83
CA VAL A 113 11.18 -14.24 16.10
C VAL A 113 12.37 -15.13 16.44
N LYS A 114 12.25 -16.44 16.27
CA LYS A 114 13.35 -17.39 16.49
C LYS A 114 14.51 -17.15 15.52
N PHE A 115 14.22 -16.95 14.23
CA PHE A 115 15.27 -16.63 13.27
C PHE A 115 16.02 -15.34 13.65
N LEU A 116 15.28 -14.30 14.04
CA LEU A 116 15.88 -13.03 14.46
C LEU A 116 16.71 -13.18 15.74
N SER A 117 16.26 -13.96 16.74
CA SER A 117 17.05 -14.19 17.95
C SER A 117 18.37 -14.91 17.68
N ASP A 118 18.37 -15.81 16.69
CA ASP A 118 19.55 -16.60 16.36
C ASP A 118 20.57 -15.81 15.53
N HIS A 119 20.17 -14.72 14.86
CA HIS A 119 21.00 -13.96 13.92
C HIS A 119 21.28 -12.50 14.33
N ILE A 120 20.60 -11.98 15.35
CA ILE A 120 20.85 -10.64 15.88
C ILE A 120 21.69 -10.76 17.14
N GLU A 121 22.96 -10.38 17.04
CA GLU A 121 23.79 -10.13 18.21
C GLU A 121 23.63 -8.67 18.64
N TYR A 122 23.26 -8.44 19.89
CA TYR A 122 23.22 -7.10 20.47
C TYR A 122 24.65 -6.58 20.67
N GLN A 123 25.00 -5.51 19.97
CA GLN A 123 26.24 -4.80 20.20
C GLN A 123 25.98 -3.62 21.13
N SER A 124 26.70 -3.55 22.27
CA SER A 124 26.59 -2.41 23.18
C SER A 124 27.05 -1.12 22.48
N PRO A 125 26.30 -0.01 22.61
CA PRO A 125 26.68 1.29 22.05
C PRO A 125 28.08 1.76 22.46
N ASP A 126 28.61 1.29 23.59
CA ASP A 126 29.92 1.67 24.10
C ASP A 126 31.09 1.17 23.25
N LYS A 127 30.85 0.18 22.36
CA LYS A 127 31.87 -0.43 21.49
C LYS A 127 31.81 0.03 20.04
N MET A 128 30.74 0.72 19.64
CA MET A 128 30.67 1.37 18.34
C MET A 128 30.81 2.88 18.55
N GLU A 129 31.83 3.48 17.97
CA GLU A 129 31.80 4.91 17.67
C GLU A 129 30.69 5.14 16.63
N ILE A 130 29.44 5.16 17.09
CA ILE A 130 28.28 5.50 16.27
C ILE A 130 28.46 6.96 15.90
N THR A 131 29.09 7.21 14.75
CA THR A 131 29.11 8.53 14.14
C THR A 131 27.68 8.83 13.73
N MET A 132 26.94 9.50 14.61
CA MET A 132 25.64 10.08 14.30
C MET A 132 25.78 10.88 13.00
N VAL A 133 24.90 10.64 12.03
CA VAL A 133 24.88 11.32 10.72
C VAL A 133 24.82 12.85 10.87
N SER A 134 24.40 13.36 12.03
CA SER A 134 24.47 14.78 12.37
C SER A 134 25.88 15.37 12.39
N LYS A 135 26.94 14.56 12.60
CA LYS A 135 28.35 15.02 12.52
C LYS A 135 28.92 15.01 11.10
N VAL A 136 28.31 14.31 10.15
CA VAL A 136 28.78 14.29 8.75
C VAL A 136 28.35 15.57 8.02
N VAL A 137 27.26 16.20 8.43
CA VAL A 137 26.77 17.45 7.85
C VAL A 137 27.64 18.65 8.25
N SER A 138 28.22 18.67 9.46
CA SER A 138 29.07 19.77 9.91
C SER A 138 30.47 19.75 9.31
N VAL A 139 31.01 18.59 8.92
CA VAL A 139 32.34 18.50 8.28
C VAL A 139 32.24 18.82 6.78
N LEU A 140 31.17 18.41 6.09
CA LEU A 140 31.02 18.65 4.65
C LEU A 140 30.56 20.08 4.29
N LEU A 141 30.04 20.86 5.25
CA LEU A 141 29.65 22.27 5.04
C LEU A 141 30.77 23.28 5.31
N GLN A 142 31.88 22.87 5.93
CA GLN A 142 33.04 23.77 6.12
C GLN A 142 34.03 23.74 4.95
N ASP A 143 34.01 22.70 4.11
CA ASP A 143 34.99 22.52 3.02
C ASP A 143 34.48 22.94 1.61
N LYS A 144 33.33 23.62 1.50
CA LYS A 144 32.78 24.06 0.19
C LYS A 144 32.29 25.50 0.11
N PHE A 145 32.83 26.38 0.96
CA PHE A 145 32.67 27.83 0.79
C PHE A 145 34.01 28.54 0.97
N PHE A 146 34.96 28.31 0.06
CA PHE A 146 35.95 29.32 -0.30
C PHE A 146 36.41 29.07 -1.74
N PHE A 147 36.24 30.11 -2.56
CA PHE A 147 36.41 30.25 -4.02
C PHE A 147 35.24 29.79 -4.90
#